data_AF-A0A7W2FQT3-F1
#
_entry.id   AF-A0A7W2FQT3-F1
#
_cell.length_a   1.000
_cell.length_b   1.000
_cell.length_c   1.000
_cell.angle_alpha   90.00
_cell.angle_beta   90.00
_cell.angle_gamma   90.00
#
_symmetry.space_group_name_H-M   'P 1'
#
loop_
_entity.id
_entity.type
_entity.pdbx_description
1 polymer ?
#
loop_
_entity_poly.entity_id
_entity_poly.type
_entity_poly.pdbx_seq_one_letter_code
_entity_poly.pdbx_strand_id
1 'polypeptide(L)'
;MLDMHGILSEYLPLQLIHFGDVYADKDGDPMAWLDEYDFEWLPLVDSKYKPQLYFGDEIMHFAPKDRGKKANLQKRLDELPLRMPKVSECWGGQSLLIVNELADKLQFSSNLGVTRSEAVVFDAAGNEHLGYTAFSFHKSFFHERVEVRFATMPQQLRPIIRVSLTGYSSTYLIHKSVFEKWQSLAVEDLNYAIEADDLKLDNLIKSKFYSGHIGSRCFFSMDDFQQNQNGHVD
;
A
#
# COMPACT_ATOMS: atom_id res chain seq x y z
N MET A 1 28.19 -10.67 -3.75
CA MET A 1 27.42 -10.63 -2.49
C MET A 1 27.26 -9.15 -2.17
N LEU A 2 26.03 -8.61 -2.24
CA LEU A 2 25.78 -7.20 -1.94
C LEU A 2 25.95 -6.99 -0.44
N ASP A 3 26.75 -6.01 -0.06
CA ASP A 3 27.17 -5.74 1.31
C ASP A 3 26.06 -4.96 2.02
N MET A 4 25.03 -5.67 2.47
CA MET A 4 23.88 -5.08 3.16
C MET A 4 24.24 -4.85 4.62
N HIS A 5 24.37 -3.58 4.99
CA HIS A 5 24.70 -3.17 6.35
C HIS A 5 23.49 -2.60 7.09
N GLY A 6 23.55 -2.73 8.41
CA GLY A 6 22.60 -2.11 9.31
C GLY A 6 21.17 -2.60 9.12
N ILE A 7 20.18 -1.70 9.13
CA ILE A 7 18.76 -2.09 9.08
C ILE A 7 18.39 -2.93 7.84
N LEU A 8 19.02 -2.71 6.69
CA LEU A 8 18.72 -3.49 5.48
C LEU A 8 19.26 -4.93 5.53
N SER A 9 20.03 -5.30 6.55
CA SER A 9 20.41 -6.70 6.79
C SER A 9 19.20 -7.57 7.15
N GLU A 10 18.16 -6.99 7.79
CA GLU A 10 16.93 -7.68 8.21
C GLU A 10 15.72 -7.30 7.36
N TYR A 11 15.73 -6.11 6.77
CA TYR A 11 14.61 -5.54 6.04
C TYR A 11 14.92 -5.29 4.58
N LEU A 12 13.86 -5.25 3.79
CA LEU A 12 13.86 -4.77 2.42
C LEU A 12 12.99 -3.52 2.31
N PRO A 13 13.28 -2.60 1.37
CA PRO A 13 12.33 -1.55 1.03
C PRO A 13 11.00 -2.16 0.58
N LEU A 14 9.89 -1.69 1.15
CA LEU A 14 8.56 -2.09 0.70
C LEU A 14 8.19 -1.25 -0.52
N GLN A 15 8.39 -1.84 -1.70
CA GLN A 15 8.01 -1.24 -2.98
C GLN A 15 6.65 -1.77 -3.41
N LEU A 16 5.65 -0.90 -3.42
CA LEU A 16 4.30 -1.19 -3.88
C LEU A 16 4.16 -0.92 -5.38
N ILE A 17 3.33 -1.73 -6.03
CA ILE A 17 2.89 -1.55 -7.41
C ILE A 17 1.45 -1.08 -7.35
N HIS A 18 1.17 0.13 -7.82
CA HIS A 18 -0.18 0.67 -7.82
C HIS A 18 -0.98 0.16 -9.01
N PHE A 19 -2.30 0.25 -8.94
CA PHE A 19 -3.11 0.17 -10.15
C PHE A 19 -3.02 1.51 -10.87
N GLY A 20 -2.70 1.46 -12.16
CA GLY A 20 -2.63 2.61 -13.05
C GLY A 20 -3.89 2.76 -13.88
N ASP A 21 -3.71 3.19 -15.12
CA ASP A 21 -4.82 3.35 -16.05
C ASP A 21 -5.44 2.00 -16.42
N VAL A 22 -6.75 1.90 -16.30
CA VAL A 22 -7.57 0.83 -16.88
C VAL A 22 -8.39 1.46 -17.99
N TYR A 23 -7.96 1.25 -19.23
CA TYR A 23 -8.61 1.83 -20.38
C TYR A 23 -10.00 1.22 -20.61
N ALA A 24 -10.91 2.03 -21.16
CA ALA A 24 -12.18 1.53 -21.64
C ALA A 24 -11.95 0.52 -22.77
N ASP A 25 -12.77 -0.53 -22.80
CA ASP A 25 -12.73 -1.50 -23.89
C ASP A 25 -12.92 -0.79 -25.23
N LYS A 26 -12.26 -1.27 -26.29
CA LYS A 26 -12.23 -0.62 -27.61
C LYS A 26 -13.63 -0.28 -28.18
N ASP A 27 -14.63 -1.10 -27.84
CA ASP A 27 -16.03 -0.93 -28.24
C ASP A 27 -16.96 -0.64 -27.04
N GLY A 28 -16.39 -0.34 -25.86
CA GLY A 28 -17.08 -0.09 -24.59
C GLY A 28 -17.43 1.38 -24.34
N ASP A 29 -17.98 1.66 -23.17
CA ASP A 29 -18.27 3.04 -22.75
C ASP A 29 -16.95 3.79 -22.49
N PRO A 30 -16.63 4.86 -23.24
CA PRO A 30 -15.40 5.62 -23.06
C PRO A 30 -15.31 6.31 -21.68
N MET A 31 -16.40 6.33 -20.92
CA MET A 31 -16.47 6.86 -19.55
C MET A 31 -16.35 5.78 -18.47
N ALA A 32 -16.18 4.51 -18.83
CA ALA A 32 -15.97 3.38 -17.92
C ALA A 32 -14.49 2.95 -17.91
N TRP A 33 -13.62 3.88 -17.55
CA TRP A 33 -12.18 3.70 -17.38
C TRP A 33 -11.79 3.98 -15.92
N LEU A 34 -10.63 3.51 -15.48
CA LEU A 34 -10.07 3.82 -14.16
C LEU A 34 -8.70 4.47 -14.30
N ASP A 35 -8.31 5.28 -13.33
CA ASP A 35 -6.97 5.85 -13.20
C ASP A 35 -6.42 5.68 -11.78
N GLU A 36 -5.20 6.16 -11.56
CA GLU A 36 -4.53 6.12 -10.25
C GLU A 36 -5.37 6.72 -9.10
N TYR A 37 -6.22 7.72 -9.37
CA TYR A 37 -7.05 8.37 -8.33
C TYR A 37 -8.26 7.52 -7.92
N ASP A 38 -8.70 6.60 -8.79
CA ASP A 38 -9.70 5.59 -8.47
C ASP A 38 -9.18 4.54 -7.47
N PHE A 39 -7.87 4.53 -7.19
CA PHE A 39 -7.20 3.67 -6.22
C PHE A 39 -6.47 4.45 -5.11
N GLU A 40 -6.65 5.77 -5.05
CA GLU A 40 -6.20 6.60 -3.91
C GLU A 40 -7.26 6.61 -2.80
N TRP A 41 -7.05 5.81 -1.75
CA TRP A 41 -8.00 5.64 -0.66
C TRP A 41 -8.00 6.82 0.32
N LEU A 42 -9.04 7.64 0.24
CA LEU A 42 -9.27 8.76 1.16
C LEU A 42 -10.27 8.36 2.26
N PRO A 43 -9.97 8.68 3.53
CA PRO A 43 -10.89 8.38 4.61
C PRO A 43 -12.17 9.23 4.47
N LEU A 44 -13.32 8.60 4.73
CA LEU A 44 -14.62 9.25 4.83
C LEU A 44 -14.74 9.85 6.23
N VAL A 45 -14.52 11.16 6.31
CA VAL A 45 -14.49 11.91 7.57
C VAL A 45 -15.40 13.13 7.48
N ASP A 46 -16.00 13.50 8.60
CA ASP A 46 -16.87 14.68 8.69
C ASP A 46 -16.14 15.99 8.34
N SER A 47 -14.82 16.03 8.51
CA SER A 47 -14.01 17.20 8.16
C SER A 47 -12.61 16.81 7.71
N LYS A 48 -12.22 17.32 6.53
CA LYS A 48 -10.85 17.22 5.99
C LYS A 48 -9.82 18.06 6.75
N TYR A 49 -10.26 18.95 7.64
CA TYR A 49 -9.40 19.95 8.29
C TYR A 49 -8.98 19.57 9.72
N LYS A 50 -9.47 18.46 10.26
CA LYS A 50 -9.00 17.92 11.54
C LYS A 50 -8.01 16.79 11.27
N PRO A 51 -6.80 16.81 11.86
CA PRO A 51 -5.92 15.65 11.85
C PRO A 51 -6.66 14.48 12.50
N GLN A 52 -7.03 13.48 11.72
CA GLN A 52 -7.69 12.28 12.22
C GLN A 52 -6.61 11.28 12.59
N LEU A 53 -6.26 11.18 13.86
CA LEU A 53 -5.38 10.11 14.32
C LEU A 53 -6.25 8.87 14.56
N TYR A 54 -6.01 7.80 13.79
CA TYR A 54 -6.75 6.56 13.94
C TYR A 54 -6.10 5.69 15.00
N PHE A 55 -6.82 5.44 16.10
CA PHE A 55 -6.28 4.73 17.26
C PHE A 55 -6.69 3.25 17.33
N GLY A 56 -7.45 2.76 16.34
CA GLY A 56 -7.90 1.37 16.27
C GLY A 56 -9.20 1.10 17.05
N ASP A 57 -9.87 2.15 17.47
CA ASP A 57 -11.11 2.15 18.26
C ASP A 57 -12.38 2.16 17.40
N GLU A 58 -12.29 2.56 16.13
CA GLU A 58 -13.42 2.68 15.22
C GLU A 58 -13.16 1.99 13.88
N ILE A 59 -14.25 1.58 13.22
CA ILE A 59 -14.21 1.08 11.84
C ILE A 59 -13.98 2.26 10.91
N MET A 60 -12.89 2.18 10.16
CA MET A 60 -12.52 3.20 9.19
C MET A 60 -13.22 2.95 7.86
N HIS A 61 -13.73 4.02 7.26
CA HIS A 61 -14.33 3.95 5.93
C HIS A 61 -13.48 4.73 4.94
N PHE A 62 -13.18 4.13 3.79
CA PHE A 62 -12.39 4.74 2.73
C PHE A 62 -13.17 4.74 1.42
N ALA A 63 -12.94 5.74 0.59
CA ALA A 63 -13.44 5.78 -0.78
C ALA A 63 -12.37 6.38 -1.70
N PRO A 64 -12.49 6.21 -3.02
CA PRO A 64 -11.53 6.80 -3.94
C PRO A 64 -11.64 8.32 -3.92
N LYS A 65 -10.59 8.95 -4.45
CA LYS A 65 -10.50 10.40 -4.58
C LYS A 65 -11.45 10.94 -5.63
N ASP A 66 -11.52 10.28 -6.80
CA ASP A 66 -12.55 10.54 -7.79
C ASP A 66 -13.81 9.71 -7.49
N ARG A 67 -14.98 10.30 -7.73
CA ARG A 67 -16.29 9.67 -7.51
C ARG A 67 -17.25 9.89 -8.69
N GLY A 68 -16.76 10.47 -9.79
CA GLY A 68 -17.59 10.84 -10.93
C GLY A 68 -18.01 9.67 -11.82
N LYS A 69 -17.28 8.54 -11.77
CA LYS A 69 -17.41 7.43 -12.74
C LYS A 69 -18.38 6.31 -12.30
N LYS A 70 -18.94 6.42 -11.09
CA LYS A 70 -19.75 5.37 -10.45
C LYS A 70 -20.82 4.74 -11.35
N ALA A 71 -21.70 5.55 -11.94
CA ALA A 71 -22.84 5.04 -12.69
C ALA A 71 -22.42 4.25 -13.95
N ASN A 72 -21.38 4.71 -14.64
CA ASN A 72 -20.89 4.04 -15.85
C ASN A 72 -20.16 2.74 -15.50
N LEU A 73 -19.37 2.75 -14.42
CA LEU A 73 -18.70 1.56 -13.92
C LEU A 73 -19.70 0.49 -13.44
N GLN A 74 -20.73 0.88 -12.68
CA GLN A 74 -21.77 -0.06 -12.23
C GLN A 74 -22.47 -0.73 -13.40
N LYS A 75 -22.79 0.05 -14.45
CA LYS A 75 -23.40 -0.48 -15.67
C LYS A 75 -22.45 -1.43 -16.43
N ARG A 76 -21.16 -1.12 -16.50
CA ARG A 76 -20.17 -1.96 -17.22
C ARG A 76 -19.88 -3.28 -16.48
N LEU A 77 -19.89 -3.24 -15.16
CA LEU A 77 -19.53 -4.37 -14.31
C LEU A 77 -20.71 -5.29 -14.01
N ASP A 78 -21.92 -4.99 -14.50
CA ASP A 78 -23.15 -5.68 -14.11
C ASP A 78 -23.26 -5.80 -12.57
N GLU A 79 -22.99 -4.68 -11.87
CA GLU A 79 -22.95 -4.59 -10.40
C GLU A 79 -21.89 -5.45 -9.70
N LEU A 80 -20.96 -6.08 -10.43
CA LEU A 80 -19.82 -6.77 -9.82
C LEU A 80 -18.85 -5.77 -9.16
N PRO A 81 -18.28 -6.10 -7.99
CA PRO A 81 -17.23 -5.29 -7.38
C PRO A 81 -15.99 -5.17 -8.26
N LEU A 82 -15.30 -4.04 -8.17
CA LEU A 82 -13.97 -3.90 -8.74
C LEU A 82 -12.98 -4.77 -7.97
N ARG A 83 -12.04 -5.37 -8.68
CA ARG A 83 -10.88 -6.00 -8.05
C ARG A 83 -10.10 -4.97 -7.24
N MET A 84 -9.70 -5.36 -6.04
CA MET A 84 -9.00 -4.50 -5.09
C MET A 84 -7.56 -4.99 -4.86
N PRO A 85 -6.61 -4.07 -4.61
CA PRO A 85 -5.25 -4.46 -4.23
C PRO A 85 -5.27 -5.11 -2.84
N LYS A 86 -4.44 -6.12 -2.61
CA LYS A 86 -4.31 -6.78 -1.29
C LYS A 86 -3.51 -5.93 -0.32
N VAL A 87 -2.60 -5.11 -0.84
CA VAL A 87 -1.76 -4.17 -0.08
C VAL A 87 -1.71 -2.87 -0.86
N SER A 88 -2.08 -1.76 -0.23
CA SER A 88 -1.94 -0.43 -0.82
C SER A 88 -1.69 0.61 0.26
N GLU A 89 -1.25 1.80 -0.13
CA GLU A 89 -1.28 2.93 0.78
C GLU A 89 -2.71 3.44 0.95
N CYS A 90 -2.98 4.05 2.10
CA CYS A 90 -4.18 4.85 2.32
C CYS A 90 -3.83 6.11 3.11
N TRP A 91 -4.66 7.14 2.95
CA TRP A 91 -4.52 8.38 3.72
C TRP A 91 -3.13 9.04 3.60
N GLY A 92 -2.67 9.25 2.36
CA GLY A 92 -1.46 10.04 2.05
C GLY A 92 -0.14 9.38 2.48
N GLY A 93 -0.03 8.06 2.29
CA GLY A 93 1.18 7.28 2.55
C GLY A 93 1.58 7.14 4.02
N GLN A 94 0.74 7.59 4.95
CA GLN A 94 0.97 7.44 6.39
C GLN A 94 0.42 6.11 6.94
N SER A 95 -0.39 5.43 6.14
CA SER A 95 -1.05 4.18 6.52
C SER A 95 -1.02 3.19 5.35
N LEU A 96 -1.07 1.91 5.71
CA LEU A 96 -1.22 0.81 4.78
C LEU A 96 -2.60 0.20 4.96
N LEU A 97 -3.29 -0.04 3.85
CA LEU A 97 -4.50 -0.83 3.78
C LEU A 97 -4.12 -2.23 3.33
N ILE A 98 -4.45 -3.23 4.15
CA ILE A 98 -4.00 -4.62 3.95
C ILE A 98 -5.21 -5.56 4.12
N VAL A 99 -5.40 -6.49 3.18
CA VAL A 99 -6.44 -7.52 3.30
C VAL A 99 -6.22 -8.39 4.54
N ASN A 100 -7.28 -8.76 5.23
CA ASN A 100 -7.24 -9.42 6.54
C ASN A 100 -6.41 -10.72 6.54
N GLU A 101 -6.46 -11.49 5.44
CA GLU A 101 -5.67 -12.72 5.27
C GLU A 101 -4.16 -12.50 5.43
N LEU A 102 -3.66 -11.30 5.11
CA LEU A 102 -2.27 -10.89 5.29
C LEU A 102 -2.11 -10.15 6.63
N ALA A 103 -3.02 -9.24 6.95
CA ALA A 103 -2.96 -8.39 8.14
C ALA A 103 -2.99 -9.18 9.44
N ASP A 104 -3.78 -10.25 9.52
CA ASP A 104 -3.92 -11.09 10.72
C ASP A 104 -2.63 -11.82 11.11
N LYS A 105 -1.70 -11.94 10.16
CA LYS A 105 -0.38 -12.55 10.39
C LYS A 105 0.66 -11.55 10.87
N LEU A 106 0.32 -10.26 10.90
CA LEU A 106 1.21 -9.19 11.34
C LEU A 106 0.93 -8.84 12.80
N GLN A 107 1.95 -8.96 13.63
CA GLN A 107 1.91 -8.50 15.01
C GLN A 107 2.89 -7.35 15.20
N PHE A 108 2.44 -6.26 15.81
CA PHE A 108 3.28 -5.08 16.05
C PHE A 108 3.51 -4.87 17.53
N SER A 109 4.74 -4.54 17.91
CA SER A 109 5.05 -4.04 19.24
C SER A 109 4.39 -2.68 19.45
N SER A 110 3.82 -2.45 20.63
CA SER A 110 3.27 -1.14 21.03
C SER A 110 4.31 -0.01 20.92
N ASN A 111 5.59 -0.34 21.08
CA ASN A 111 6.70 0.62 20.97
C ASN A 111 6.90 1.16 19.54
N LEU A 112 6.36 0.48 18.52
CA LEU A 112 6.41 0.95 17.13
C LEU A 112 5.44 2.11 16.87
N GLY A 113 4.42 2.29 17.71
CA GLY A 113 3.38 3.29 17.45
C GLY A 113 2.60 2.99 16.18
N VAL A 114 2.27 1.72 15.96
CA VAL A 114 1.39 1.26 14.88
C VAL A 114 0.04 0.94 15.49
N THR A 115 -1.03 1.51 14.96
CA THR A 115 -2.40 1.16 15.33
C THR A 115 -3.04 0.33 14.22
N ARG A 116 -3.99 -0.51 14.61
CA ARG A 116 -4.70 -1.42 13.73
C ARG A 116 -6.19 -1.08 13.81
N SER A 117 -6.80 -0.71 12.70
CA SER A 117 -8.23 -0.44 12.60
C SER A 117 -8.86 -1.39 11.58
N GLU A 118 -10.06 -1.88 11.86
CA GLU A 118 -10.91 -2.49 10.84
C GLU A 118 -11.23 -1.44 9.76
N ALA A 119 -11.27 -1.86 8.50
CA ALA A 119 -11.50 -0.98 7.37
C ALA A 119 -12.57 -1.51 6.42
N VAL A 120 -13.47 -0.61 6.01
CA VAL A 120 -14.43 -0.77 4.92
C VAL A 120 -13.97 0.13 3.78
N VAL A 121 -13.91 -0.42 2.57
CA VAL A 121 -13.38 0.29 1.41
C VAL A 121 -14.44 0.31 0.32
N PHE A 122 -14.84 1.49 -0.12
CA PHE A 122 -15.69 1.65 -1.29
C PHE A 122 -14.81 1.75 -2.53
N ASP A 123 -15.10 0.97 -3.57
CA ASP A 123 -14.42 1.08 -4.85
C ASP A 123 -15.01 2.23 -5.71
N ALA A 124 -14.42 2.49 -6.89
CA ALA A 124 -14.89 3.53 -7.81
C ALA A 124 -16.29 3.26 -8.42
N ALA A 125 -16.72 2.00 -8.45
CA ALA A 125 -18.10 1.61 -8.77
C ALA A 125 -19.04 1.76 -7.56
N GLY A 126 -18.51 2.18 -6.40
CA GLY A 126 -19.24 2.39 -5.16
C GLY A 126 -19.69 1.11 -4.47
N ASN A 127 -19.09 -0.04 -4.82
CA ASN A 127 -19.32 -1.29 -4.11
C ASN A 127 -18.49 -1.33 -2.82
N GLU A 128 -19.05 -1.95 -1.80
CA GLU A 128 -18.43 -2.09 -0.49
C GLU A 128 -17.54 -3.33 -0.43
N HIS A 129 -16.30 -3.13 0.02
CA HIS A 129 -15.33 -4.18 0.27
C HIS A 129 -15.04 -4.27 1.77
N LEU A 130 -15.45 -5.40 2.35
CA LEU A 130 -15.11 -5.80 3.71
C LEU A 130 -13.82 -6.63 3.71
N GLY A 131 -13.26 -6.85 4.89
CA GLY A 131 -12.09 -7.73 5.05
C GLY A 131 -10.75 -7.03 4.87
N TYR A 132 -10.69 -5.73 5.15
CA TYR A 132 -9.45 -4.96 5.19
C TYR A 132 -9.12 -4.49 6.60
N THR A 133 -7.82 -4.30 6.83
CA THR A 133 -7.27 -3.68 8.02
C THR A 133 -6.44 -2.47 7.58
N ALA A 134 -6.67 -1.32 8.20
CA ALA A 134 -5.81 -0.14 8.07
C ALA A 134 -4.77 -0.14 9.20
N PHE A 135 -3.49 -0.13 8.84
CA PHE A 135 -2.39 0.08 9.77
C PHE A 135 -1.88 1.51 9.67
N SER A 136 -2.03 2.29 10.75
CA SER A 136 -1.52 3.67 10.81
C SER A 136 -0.19 3.73 11.54
N PHE A 137 0.82 4.30 10.88
CA PHE A 137 2.18 4.40 11.40
C PHE A 137 2.43 5.80 11.97
N HIS A 138 2.21 5.96 13.28
CA HIS A 138 2.30 7.25 13.98
C HIS A 138 3.73 7.72 14.23
N LYS A 139 4.72 6.88 13.93
CA LYS A 139 6.15 7.18 14.12
C LYS A 139 6.94 6.75 12.89
N SER A 140 7.77 7.67 12.40
CA SER A 140 8.85 7.35 11.47
C SER A 140 10.16 7.34 12.26
N PHE A 141 10.91 6.23 12.16
CA PHE A 141 12.17 6.05 12.89
C PHE A 141 13.33 6.66 12.09
N PHE A 142 14.14 7.47 12.77
CA PHE A 142 15.43 7.91 12.22
C PHE A 142 16.33 6.70 11.96
N HIS A 143 16.80 6.58 10.73
CA HIS A 143 17.58 5.43 10.28
C HIS A 143 18.87 5.26 11.08
N GLU A 144 19.44 6.34 11.63
CA GLU A 144 20.66 6.34 12.45
C GLU A 144 20.47 5.69 13.82
N ARG A 145 19.22 5.52 14.30
CA ARG A 145 18.92 5.03 15.66
C ARG A 145 18.11 3.76 15.68
N VAL A 146 17.76 3.25 14.51
CA VAL A 146 16.78 2.17 14.36
C VAL A 146 17.31 0.84 14.90
N GLU A 147 18.59 0.53 14.67
CA GLU A 147 19.25 -0.68 15.17
C GLU A 147 19.29 -0.70 16.69
N VAL A 148 19.73 0.40 17.31
CA VAL A 148 19.78 0.53 18.77
C VAL A 148 18.38 0.38 19.37
N ARG A 149 17.37 0.98 18.73
CA ARG A 149 15.99 0.94 19.20
C ARG A 149 15.36 -0.45 19.08
N PHE A 150 15.79 -1.24 18.10
CA PHE A 150 15.25 -2.57 17.83
C PHE A 150 16.10 -3.71 18.37
N ALA A 151 17.26 -3.42 18.94
CA ALA A 151 18.19 -4.42 19.48
C ALA A 151 17.54 -5.43 20.45
N THR A 152 16.54 -5.00 21.23
CA THR A 152 15.82 -5.85 22.18
C THR A 152 14.40 -6.20 21.73
N MET A 153 13.97 -5.76 20.54
CA MET A 153 12.63 -6.00 20.03
C MET A 153 12.61 -7.26 19.15
N PRO A 154 11.81 -8.29 19.49
CA PRO A 154 11.68 -9.49 18.68
C PRO A 154 11.28 -9.17 17.24
N GLN A 155 11.92 -9.80 16.26
CA GLN A 155 11.67 -9.58 14.83
C GLN A 155 10.20 -9.78 14.46
N GLN A 156 9.53 -10.79 15.02
CA GLN A 156 8.10 -11.04 14.75
C GLN A 156 7.17 -9.90 15.18
N LEU A 157 7.62 -8.98 16.04
CA LEU A 157 6.85 -7.83 16.50
C LEU A 157 7.17 -6.54 15.73
N ARG A 158 8.01 -6.62 14.70
CA ARG A 158 8.39 -5.51 13.81
C ARG A 158 8.35 -5.95 12.34
N PRO A 159 7.21 -6.47 11.86
CA PRO A 159 7.10 -7.04 10.52
C PRO A 159 7.23 -5.97 9.41
N ILE A 160 6.72 -4.78 9.67
CA ILE A 160 6.84 -3.60 8.80
C ILE A 160 7.18 -2.43 9.72
N ILE A 161 8.08 -1.57 9.27
CA ILE A 161 8.49 -0.36 9.99
C ILE A 161 8.49 0.80 9.02
N ARG A 162 8.31 2.00 9.55
CA ARG A 162 8.45 3.22 8.78
C ARG A 162 9.71 3.94 9.21
N VAL A 163 10.57 4.26 8.25
CA VAL A 163 11.85 4.95 8.50
C VAL A 163 11.87 6.31 7.81
N SER A 164 12.42 7.31 8.50
CA SER A 164 12.71 8.61 7.92
C SER A 164 14.00 8.52 7.12
N LEU A 165 13.92 8.78 5.82
CA LEU A 165 15.07 8.85 4.92
C LEU A 165 15.70 10.25 4.98
N THR A 166 14.86 11.29 4.93
CA THR A 166 15.26 12.68 5.10
C THR A 166 14.31 13.41 6.07
N GLY A 167 14.50 14.71 6.28
CA GLY A 167 13.55 15.52 7.07
C GLY A 167 12.14 15.62 6.47
N TYR A 168 11.96 15.28 5.18
CA TYR A 168 10.70 15.41 4.45
C TYR A 168 10.25 14.13 3.76
N SER A 169 11.04 13.05 3.82
CA SER A 169 10.72 11.77 3.17
C SER A 169 10.88 10.60 4.12
N SER A 170 9.97 9.63 3.97
CA SER A 170 9.96 8.39 4.72
C SER A 170 9.61 7.24 3.79
N THR A 171 10.05 6.04 4.12
CA THR A 171 9.62 4.82 3.44
C THR A 171 9.23 3.73 4.43
N TYR A 172 8.45 2.77 3.95
CA TYR A 172 8.22 1.51 4.62
C TYR A 172 9.36 0.54 4.33
N LEU A 173 9.80 -0.16 5.36
CA LEU A 173 10.66 -1.33 5.22
C LEU A 173 9.89 -2.55 5.75
N ILE A 174 9.95 -3.64 4.99
CA ILE A 174 9.32 -4.91 5.30
C ILE A 174 10.38 -5.92 5.70
N HIS A 175 10.14 -6.65 6.79
CA HIS A 175 11.06 -7.69 7.25
C HIS A 175 11.12 -8.81 6.20
N LYS A 176 12.32 -9.32 5.90
CA LYS A 176 12.54 -10.30 4.82
C LYS A 176 11.64 -11.53 4.92
N SER A 177 11.42 -12.06 6.13
CA SER A 177 10.54 -13.23 6.31
C SER A 177 9.07 -12.94 5.93
N VAL A 178 8.60 -11.71 6.11
CA VAL A 178 7.25 -11.30 5.70
C VAL A 178 7.21 -11.13 4.19
N PHE A 179 8.23 -10.50 3.62
CA PHE A 179 8.38 -10.33 2.17
C PHE A 179 8.39 -11.67 1.42
N GLU A 180 9.23 -12.61 1.84
CA GLU A 180 9.29 -13.98 1.30
C GLU A 180 7.94 -14.70 1.47
N LYS A 181 7.27 -14.50 2.60
CA LYS A 181 5.96 -15.11 2.82
C LYS A 181 4.92 -14.56 1.85
N TRP A 182 4.87 -13.25 1.66
CA TRP A 182 3.95 -12.61 0.72
C TRP A 182 4.26 -12.98 -0.73
N GLN A 183 5.54 -13.13 -1.07
CA GLN A 183 5.97 -13.66 -2.37
C GLN A 183 5.43 -15.08 -2.59
N SER A 184 5.55 -15.97 -1.59
CA SER A 184 5.04 -17.34 -1.69
C SER A 184 3.51 -17.44 -1.79
N LEU A 185 2.81 -16.39 -1.35
CA LEU A 185 1.35 -16.25 -1.47
C LEU A 185 0.94 -15.53 -2.76
N ALA A 186 1.89 -15.22 -3.64
CA ALA A 186 1.68 -14.46 -4.87
C ALA A 186 0.90 -13.15 -4.63
N VAL A 187 1.26 -12.41 -3.57
CA VAL A 187 0.74 -11.05 -3.38
C VAL A 187 1.35 -10.17 -4.45
N GLU A 188 0.53 -9.65 -5.34
CA GLU A 188 0.96 -9.05 -6.60
C GLU A 188 1.19 -7.54 -6.56
N ASP A 189 0.76 -6.89 -5.47
CA ASP A 189 0.85 -5.43 -5.29
C ASP A 189 2.23 -4.99 -4.78
N LEU A 190 3.20 -5.91 -4.76
CA LEU A 190 4.58 -5.67 -4.34
C LEU A 190 5.55 -5.93 -5.48
N ASN A 191 6.60 -5.11 -5.56
CA ASN A 191 7.77 -5.42 -6.37
C ASN A 191 8.73 -6.35 -5.61
N TYR A 192 8.91 -7.57 -6.13
CA TYR A 192 9.86 -8.54 -5.59
C TYR A 192 11.27 -8.41 -6.17
N ALA A 193 11.41 -7.73 -7.31
CA ALA A 193 12.69 -7.51 -7.98
C ALA A 193 13.28 -6.17 -7.55
N ILE A 194 13.77 -6.11 -6.30
CA ILE A 194 14.37 -4.88 -5.75
C ILE A 194 15.75 -4.69 -6.37
N GLU A 195 15.95 -3.54 -7.01
CA GLU A 195 17.22 -3.17 -7.65
C GLU A 195 18.37 -3.11 -6.64
N ALA A 196 19.57 -3.47 -7.09
CA ALA A 196 20.75 -3.53 -6.23
C ALA A 196 21.09 -2.17 -5.57
N ASP A 197 20.68 -1.07 -6.20
CA ASP A 197 20.87 0.26 -5.66
C ASP A 197 19.91 0.59 -4.51
N ASP A 198 18.69 0.05 -4.51
CA ASP A 198 17.73 0.23 -3.42
C ASP A 198 18.05 -0.63 -2.19
N LEU A 199 18.94 -1.61 -2.34
CA LEU A 199 19.47 -2.43 -1.24
C LEU A 199 20.57 -1.71 -0.43
N LYS A 200 20.79 -0.42 -0.66
CA LYS A 200 21.72 0.42 0.09
C LYS A 200 20.99 1.61 0.70
N LEU A 201 21.00 1.70 2.03
CA LEU A 201 20.31 2.77 2.76
C LEU A 201 20.77 4.17 2.31
N ASP A 202 22.08 4.32 2.08
CA ASP A 202 22.67 5.54 1.53
C ASP A 202 22.03 6.00 0.22
N ASN A 203 21.69 5.05 -0.66
CA ASN A 203 21.05 5.36 -1.94
C ASN A 203 19.59 5.75 -1.74
N LEU A 204 18.87 5.04 -0.85
CA LEU A 204 17.50 5.42 -0.46
C LEU A 204 17.45 6.86 0.09
N ILE A 205 18.46 7.26 0.88
CA ILE A 205 18.57 8.61 1.46
C ILE A 205 18.96 9.66 0.41
N LYS A 206 19.94 9.34 -0.46
CA LYS A 206 20.49 10.29 -1.46
C LYS A 206 19.56 10.48 -2.64
N SER A 207 18.70 9.51 -2.93
CA SER A 207 17.70 9.63 -3.98
C SER A 207 16.70 10.73 -3.60
N LYS A 208 16.74 11.84 -4.35
CA LYS A 208 15.85 13.00 -4.15
C LYS A 208 14.36 12.65 -4.26
N PHE A 209 14.04 11.51 -4.86
CA PHE A 209 12.68 11.08 -5.16
C PHE A 209 12.47 9.59 -4.88
N TYR A 210 13.18 8.99 -3.91
CA TYR A 210 12.86 7.60 -3.56
C TYR A 210 11.39 7.52 -3.14
N SER A 211 10.64 6.78 -3.95
CA SER A 211 9.24 6.50 -3.77
C SER A 211 9.13 5.04 -3.38
N GLY A 212 8.31 4.74 -2.37
CA GLY A 212 7.87 3.37 -2.10
C GLY A 212 6.99 2.82 -3.24
N HIS A 213 6.70 3.60 -4.27
CA HIS A 213 5.98 3.21 -5.47
C HIS A 213 6.97 3.08 -6.62
N ILE A 214 7.05 1.89 -7.21
CA ILE A 214 7.99 1.64 -8.32
C ILE A 214 7.35 1.82 -9.71
N GLY A 215 6.03 1.96 -9.76
CA GLY A 215 5.27 2.10 -11.00
C GLY A 215 3.81 1.75 -10.81
N SER A 216 3.08 1.83 -11.91
CA SER A 216 1.65 1.54 -11.96
C SER A 216 1.38 0.42 -12.95
N ARG A 217 0.60 -0.58 -12.52
CA ARG A 217 0.12 -1.65 -13.41
C ARG A 217 -1.12 -1.16 -14.15
N CYS A 218 -0.95 -0.92 -15.45
CA CYS A 218 -1.98 -0.47 -16.37
C CYS A 218 -2.59 -1.67 -17.13
N PHE A 219 -3.84 -1.52 -17.56
CA PHE A 219 -4.61 -2.55 -18.26
C PHE A 219 -5.35 -1.95 -19.46
N PHE A 220 -5.38 -2.69 -20.57
CA PHE A 220 -6.03 -2.24 -21.81
C PHE A 220 -7.56 -2.41 -21.82
N SER A 221 -8.09 -3.17 -20.87
CA SER A 221 -9.51 -3.48 -20.77
C SER A 221 -9.93 -3.70 -19.32
N MET A 222 -11.23 -3.54 -19.04
CA MET A 222 -11.78 -3.80 -17.70
C MET A 222 -11.74 -5.30 -17.36
N ASP A 223 -11.92 -6.16 -18.37
CA ASP A 223 -11.88 -7.62 -18.17
C ASP A 223 -10.47 -8.10 -17.81
N ASP A 224 -9.44 -7.56 -18.49
CA ASP A 224 -8.03 -7.81 -18.16
C ASP A 224 -7.72 -7.36 -16.74
N PHE A 225 -8.21 -6.19 -16.33
CA PHE A 225 -8.07 -5.70 -14.96
C PHE A 225 -8.71 -6.66 -13.94
N GLN A 226 -9.98 -7.01 -14.14
CA GLN A 226 -10.73 -7.87 -13.22
C GLN A 226 -10.13 -9.27 -13.07
N GLN A 227 -9.61 -9.82 -14.17
CA GLN A 227 -8.98 -11.15 -14.20
C GLN A 227 -7.47 -11.12 -13.92
N ASN A 228 -6.89 -9.91 -13.79
CA ASN A 228 -5.45 -9.69 -13.70
C ASN A 228 -4.65 -10.36 -14.83
N GLN A 229 -5.05 -10.08 -16.05
CA GLN A 229 -4.40 -10.58 -17.26
C GLN A 229 -3.83 -9.40 -18.04
N ASN A 230 -2.74 -9.65 -18.79
CA ASN A 230 -2.18 -8.69 -19.73
C ASN A 230 -1.82 -7.30 -19.16
N GLY A 231 -1.64 -7.20 -17.83
CA GLY A 231 -1.18 -5.97 -17.18
C GLY A 231 0.26 -5.66 -17.54
N HIS A 232 0.56 -4.38 -17.78
CA HIS A 232 1.91 -3.87 -18.00
C HIS A 232 2.24 -2.88 -16.90
N VAL A 233 3.50 -2.87 -16.44
CA VAL A 233 3.96 -1.93 -15.43
C VAL A 233 4.63 -0.77 -16.15
N ASP A 234 4.08 0.43 -15.99
CA ASP A 234 4.65 1.70 -16.43
C ASP A 234 5.48 2.35 -15.31
#